data_AF-A0A933Y0N3-F1
#
_entry.id   AF-A0A933Y0N3-F1
#
_cell.length_a   1.000
_cell.length_b   1.000
_cell.length_c   1.000
_cell.angle_alpha   90.00
_cell.angle_beta   90.00
_cell.angle_gamma   90.00
#
_symmetry.space_group_name_H-M   'P 1'
#
loop_
_entity.id
_entity.type
_entity.pdbx_description
1 polymer ?
#
loop_
_entity_poly.entity_id
_entity_poly.type
_entity_poly.pdbx_seq_one_letter_code
_entity_poly.pdbx_strand_id
1 'polypeptide(L)'
;MANCENCGATFEPSAQPKEVTSLRVLCPKCEAERLERKKQQAAAKPAAKAAPVPAAAPPARKPVSAAPAAAPKSAAAPARPAAAAKPASAISKPAASTAKPTAAAASPAKAAAKPAAKAVAAPEKRISDEEAEAKASRSRDVMREKELLQKKQQRVLMYAWVVAGAAALIAGVLFLVAKNTDEGRKQAIADREAMEQAVLDDAKKMDTSTEDGLNKQIAFITDTERQKIWYGSPQEGDIRTLLSKATNDLAGRIERRETKAAFETMKTSLANATAMTVDEISKLRTDLVNQIEPKATLMDQQFAADVAQLKQNTDRAYAAKLHDEARSAANQANDVAGRSAALQKYTRAEDELVKLFDESFKKNVKELQDYYGQHYREVIDESDLLALAVYTPDYIEKQPWKDLLSTDQAPNWNAAALEGFSYKFERGALLLRGPNESAKQNGVLSIGDREQFRDFVLDFEFTVVKSEFEMYCRIGKRFDGTVESLKFSALEESENASFMLSPAESYSGVMTFIGSSWTCELSAGDPVTMEKVKWSQSRKGGIGILVPPEAEVKITRMKIRSLRQSGTN
;
A
#
# COMPACT_ATOMS: atom_id res chain seq x y z
N MET A 1 -30.64 32.27 46.55
CA MET A 1 -30.76 33.59 45.90
C MET A 1 -29.63 33.73 44.89
N ALA A 2 -29.96 33.98 43.62
CA ALA A 2 -28.98 34.20 42.55
C ALA A 2 -29.08 35.63 42.03
N ASN A 3 -27.99 36.20 41.52
CA ASN A 3 -27.99 37.52 40.89
C ASN A 3 -28.10 37.37 39.37
N CYS A 4 -28.99 38.14 38.75
CA CYS A 4 -29.12 38.18 37.30
C CYS A 4 -27.88 38.83 36.68
N GLU A 5 -27.17 38.13 35.81
CA GLU A 5 -25.99 38.67 35.11
C GLU A 5 -26.32 39.82 34.15
N ASN A 6 -27.58 39.96 33.73
CA ASN A 6 -27.99 41.00 32.80
C ASN A 6 -28.44 42.31 33.47
N CYS A 7 -29.10 42.23 34.63
CA CYS A 7 -29.67 43.42 35.29
C CYS A 7 -29.25 43.58 36.76
N GLY A 8 -28.44 42.67 37.30
CA GLY A 8 -27.99 42.69 38.69
C GLY A 8 -29.04 42.32 39.75
N ALA A 9 -30.31 42.12 39.36
CA ALA A 9 -31.38 41.82 40.31
C ALA A 9 -31.19 40.46 40.98
N THR A 10 -31.33 40.40 42.30
CA THR A 10 -31.36 39.15 43.06
C THR A 10 -32.74 38.48 42.90
N PHE A 11 -32.76 37.19 42.58
CA PHE A 11 -33.98 36.40 42.42
C PHE A 11 -33.83 34.99 42.99
N GLU A 12 -34.97 34.32 43.21
CA GLU A 12 -35.01 32.93 43.65
C GLU A 12 -35.05 32.01 42.41
N PRO A 13 -34.06 31.10 42.24
CA PRO A 13 -34.06 30.20 41.10
C PRO A 13 -35.28 29.27 41.14
N SER A 14 -35.96 29.11 40.00
CA SER A 14 -37.06 28.17 39.86
C SER A 14 -36.60 26.73 40.11
N ALA A 15 -37.29 25.99 40.98
CA ALA A 15 -36.99 24.60 41.32
C ALA A 15 -37.26 23.59 40.18
N GLN A 16 -37.89 24.01 39.08
CA GLN A 16 -38.14 23.15 37.94
C GLN A 16 -36.90 23.08 37.04
N PRO A 17 -36.39 21.88 36.70
CA PRO A 17 -35.29 21.71 35.77
C PRO A 17 -35.74 22.15 34.37
N LYS A 18 -35.36 23.37 33.98
CA LYS A 18 -35.51 23.86 32.60
C LYS A 18 -34.28 23.49 31.80
N GLU A 19 -34.50 23.10 30.54
CA GLU A 19 -33.47 22.83 29.55
C GLU A 19 -32.55 24.06 29.39
N VAL A 20 -31.28 23.92 29.79
CA VAL A 20 -30.32 25.03 29.89
C VAL A 20 -29.87 25.43 28.48
N THR A 21 -30.60 26.35 27.86
CA THR A 21 -30.27 26.89 26.52
C THR A 21 -29.25 28.05 26.55
N SER A 22 -28.73 28.41 27.73
CA SER A 22 -27.58 29.32 27.87
C SER A 22 -26.88 29.21 29.22
N LEU A 23 -25.57 29.42 29.20
CA LEU A 23 -24.68 29.40 30.38
C LEU A 23 -24.85 30.59 31.35
N ARG A 24 -25.61 31.64 31.00
CA ARG A 24 -25.80 32.84 31.84
C ARG A 24 -26.98 32.70 32.81
N VAL A 25 -26.79 33.10 34.07
CA VAL A 25 -27.87 33.13 35.08
C VAL A 25 -28.73 34.39 34.90
N LEU A 26 -29.92 34.23 34.32
CA LEU A 26 -30.87 35.33 34.06
C LEU A 26 -32.08 35.25 34.99
N CYS A 27 -32.55 36.39 35.51
CA CYS A 27 -33.84 36.43 36.21
C CYS A 27 -35.01 36.21 35.22
N PRO A 28 -36.20 35.82 35.71
CA PRO A 28 -37.36 35.52 34.85
C PRO A 28 -37.73 36.64 33.88
N LYS A 29 -37.54 37.91 34.29
CA LYS A 29 -37.82 39.08 33.45
C LYS A 29 -36.84 39.18 32.27
N CYS A 30 -35.54 39.03 32.51
CA CYS A 30 -34.53 39.07 31.45
C CYS A 30 -34.57 37.83 30.54
N GLU A 31 -34.96 36.67 31.08
CA GLU A 31 -35.21 35.46 30.28
C GLU A 31 -36.37 35.68 29.29
N ALA A 32 -37.49 36.24 29.77
CA ALA A 32 -38.65 36.56 28.93
C ALA A 32 -38.33 37.57 27.82
N GLU A 33 -37.64 38.67 28.17
CA GLU A 33 -37.23 39.70 27.21
C GLU A 33 -36.30 39.15 26.11
N ARG A 34 -35.38 38.25 26.49
CA ARG A 34 -34.50 37.57 25.53
C ARG A 34 -35.28 36.63 24.61
N LEU A 35 -36.24 35.87 25.13
CA LEU A 35 -37.10 35.01 24.31
C LEU A 35 -37.93 35.83 23.32
N GLU A 36 -38.41 36.99 23.74
CA GLU A 36 -39.16 37.91 22.89
C GLU A 36 -38.28 38.53 21.79
N ARG A 37 -37.06 38.97 22.11
CA ARG A 37 -36.06 39.37 21.10
C ARG A 37 -35.76 38.25 20.11
N LYS A 38 -35.62 37.00 20.57
CA LYS A 38 -35.37 35.85 19.69
C LYS A 38 -36.55 35.60 18.75
N LYS A 39 -37.79 35.72 19.25
CA LYS A 39 -39.01 35.64 18.42
C LYS A 39 -39.07 36.78 17.40
N GLN A 40 -38.75 38.00 17.79
CA GLN A 40 -38.71 39.16 16.89
C GLN A 40 -37.61 39.01 15.82
N GLN A 41 -36.42 38.52 16.17
CA GLN A 41 -35.35 38.23 15.21
C GLN A 41 -35.71 37.10 14.24
N ALA A 42 -36.41 36.06 14.73
CA ALA A 42 -36.92 35.00 13.87
C ALA A 42 -38.00 35.49 12.90
N ALA A 43 -38.89 36.39 13.36
CA ALA A 43 -39.93 37.00 12.53
C ALA A 43 -39.39 38.04 11.54
N ALA A 44 -38.31 38.75 11.91
CA ALA A 44 -37.66 39.77 11.09
C ALA A 44 -36.68 39.20 10.06
N LYS A 45 -36.45 37.89 10.04
CA LYS A 45 -35.62 37.23 9.02
C LYS A 45 -36.50 36.98 7.79
N PRO A 46 -36.45 37.79 6.71
CA PRO A 46 -37.25 37.55 5.53
C PRO A 46 -36.89 36.18 4.96
N ALA A 47 -37.90 35.37 4.68
CA ALA A 47 -37.74 34.14 3.92
C ALA A 47 -36.96 34.49 2.65
N ALA A 48 -35.77 33.89 2.50
CA ALA A 48 -34.93 34.10 1.34
C ALA A 48 -35.73 33.69 0.09
N LYS A 49 -36.29 34.68 -0.62
CA LYS A 49 -36.79 34.50 -1.97
C LYS A 49 -35.65 33.94 -2.78
N ALA A 50 -35.86 32.77 -3.37
CA ALA A 50 -34.97 32.17 -4.34
C ALA A 50 -34.58 33.23 -5.38
N ALA A 51 -33.29 33.57 -5.44
CA ALA A 51 -32.78 34.50 -6.43
C ALA A 51 -32.95 33.88 -7.83
N PRO A 52 -33.41 34.64 -8.84
CA PRO A 52 -33.43 34.18 -10.21
C PRO A 52 -32.00 33.96 -10.72
N VAL A 53 -31.82 32.86 -11.44
CA VAL A 53 -30.57 32.46 -12.13
C VAL A 53 -30.12 33.61 -13.04
N PRO A 54 -28.92 34.19 -12.85
CA PRO A 54 -28.37 35.17 -13.78
C PRO A 54 -27.96 34.48 -15.09
N ALA A 55 -28.39 35.06 -16.21
CA ALA A 55 -27.97 34.67 -17.55
C ALA A 55 -26.45 34.81 -17.73
N ALA A 56 -25.88 33.89 -18.50
CA ALA A 56 -24.45 33.75 -18.75
C ALA A 56 -23.81 35.01 -19.34
N ALA A 57 -22.83 35.56 -18.63
CA ALA A 57 -21.89 36.53 -19.17
C ALA A 57 -20.68 35.81 -19.81
N PRO A 58 -20.10 36.34 -20.89
CA PRO A 58 -18.97 35.73 -21.60
C PRO A 58 -17.69 35.71 -20.75
N PRO A 59 -16.78 34.73 -20.97
CA PRO A 59 -15.64 34.51 -20.09
C PRO A 59 -14.61 35.63 -20.20
N ALA A 60 -14.40 36.33 -19.08
CA ALA A 60 -13.27 37.22 -18.89
C ALA A 60 -11.96 36.42 -18.82
N ARG A 61 -10.98 36.82 -19.63
CA ARG A 61 -9.62 36.28 -19.65
C ARG A 61 -8.94 36.50 -18.29
N LYS A 62 -8.52 35.41 -17.65
CA LYS A 62 -7.65 35.47 -16.46
C LYS A 62 -6.23 35.87 -16.88
N PRO A 63 -5.53 36.73 -16.10
CA PRO A 63 -4.10 36.96 -16.27
C PRO A 63 -3.31 35.70 -15.89
N VAL A 64 -2.36 35.36 -16.76
CA VAL A 64 -1.41 34.26 -16.60
C VAL A 64 -0.49 34.61 -15.43
N SER A 65 -0.64 33.91 -14.31
CA SER A 65 0.35 33.92 -13.23
C SER A 65 1.53 33.05 -13.65
N ALA A 66 2.72 33.66 -13.70
CA ALA A 66 3.96 33.02 -14.10
C ALA A 66 4.35 31.90 -13.13
N ALA A 67 4.59 30.72 -13.68
CA ALA A 67 5.18 29.59 -12.97
C ALA A 67 6.65 29.90 -12.63
N PRO A 68 7.12 29.63 -11.39
CA PRO A 68 8.54 29.67 -11.09
C PRO A 68 9.26 28.49 -11.76
N ALA A 69 10.38 28.83 -12.39
CA ALA A 69 11.24 27.95 -13.18
C ALA A 69 11.77 26.76 -12.38
N ALA A 70 11.80 25.60 -13.03
CA ALA A 70 12.45 24.39 -12.55
C ALA A 70 13.96 24.60 -12.39
N ALA A 71 14.46 24.34 -11.17
CA ALA A 71 15.89 24.27 -10.89
C ALA A 71 16.49 22.93 -11.38
N PRO A 72 17.77 22.92 -11.80
CA PRO A 72 18.38 21.78 -12.49
C PRO A 72 18.76 20.64 -11.55
N LYS A 73 18.71 19.41 -12.11
CA LYS A 73 19.24 18.18 -11.52
C LYS A 73 20.73 18.33 -11.20
N SER A 74 21.07 18.34 -9.92
CA SER A 74 22.44 18.21 -9.42
C SER A 74 22.79 16.75 -9.15
N ALA A 75 24.08 16.46 -9.30
CA ALA A 75 24.68 15.16 -9.53
C ALA A 75 25.04 14.39 -8.26
N ALA A 76 25.18 13.07 -8.45
CA ALA A 76 26.06 12.12 -7.75
C ALA A 76 26.26 12.26 -6.23
N ALA A 77 25.61 11.37 -5.48
CA ALA A 77 25.98 11.04 -4.10
C ALA A 77 27.27 10.18 -4.06
N PRO A 78 28.25 10.49 -3.18
CA PRO A 78 29.41 9.63 -2.97
C PRO A 78 29.09 8.45 -2.05
N ALA A 79 29.80 7.35 -2.28
CA ALA A 79 29.67 6.05 -1.64
C ALA A 79 29.84 6.07 -0.12
N ARG A 80 29.00 5.30 0.57
CA ARG A 80 29.08 5.04 2.02
C ARG A 80 30.03 3.86 2.28
N PRO A 81 30.99 3.96 3.21
CA PRO A 81 31.88 2.85 3.56
C PRO A 81 31.18 1.79 4.43
N ALA A 82 31.61 0.55 4.23
CA ALA A 82 31.13 -0.66 4.89
C ALA A 82 31.42 -0.68 6.40
N ALA A 83 30.43 -1.09 7.19
CA ALA A 83 30.60 -1.39 8.62
C ALA A 83 30.72 -2.89 8.85
N ALA A 84 31.63 -3.23 9.75
CA ALA A 84 32.22 -4.53 10.00
C ALA A 84 31.30 -5.58 10.65
N ALA A 85 31.64 -6.83 10.36
CA ALA A 85 31.03 -8.06 10.83
C ALA A 85 31.22 -8.34 12.34
N LYS A 86 30.28 -9.09 12.92
CA LYS A 86 30.45 -9.90 14.14
C LYS A 86 29.67 -11.24 14.02
N PRO A 87 30.04 -12.27 14.81
CA PRO A 87 30.30 -13.60 14.27
C PRO A 87 29.16 -14.62 14.43
N ALA A 88 29.32 -15.70 13.66
CA ALA A 88 28.48 -16.88 13.54
C ALA A 88 28.47 -17.76 14.80
N SER A 89 27.32 -18.37 15.08
CA SER A 89 27.21 -19.63 15.83
C SER A 89 26.84 -20.75 14.86
N ALA A 90 27.65 -21.79 14.88
CA ALA A 90 27.54 -23.00 14.08
C ALA A 90 26.39 -23.90 14.58
N ILE A 91 25.75 -24.63 13.66
CA ILE A 91 25.50 -26.09 13.75
C ILE A 91 25.07 -26.59 12.35
N SER A 92 25.50 -27.81 12.08
CA SER A 92 25.75 -28.59 10.86
C SER A 92 24.58 -28.95 9.90
N LYS A 93 24.93 -28.92 8.59
CA LYS A 93 24.68 -29.84 7.44
C LYS A 93 23.97 -31.20 7.69
N PRO A 94 23.55 -31.99 6.64
CA PRO A 94 23.78 -31.89 5.17
C PRO A 94 22.49 -32.12 4.33
N ALA A 95 22.42 -32.29 3.01
CA ALA A 95 23.11 -31.88 1.76
C ALA A 95 22.35 -32.59 0.60
N ALA A 96 22.14 -31.91 -0.54
CA ALA A 96 22.07 -32.46 -1.93
C ALA A 96 21.54 -31.36 -2.88
N SER A 97 22.42 -30.65 -3.59
CA SER A 97 22.84 -30.90 -4.98
C SER A 97 21.84 -30.43 -6.05
N THR A 98 22.13 -29.22 -6.52
CA THR A 98 21.96 -28.62 -7.87
C THR A 98 21.91 -29.63 -9.04
N ALA A 99 21.28 -29.38 -10.20
CA ALA A 99 21.29 -28.14 -10.99
C ALA A 99 20.17 -28.10 -12.06
N LYS A 100 19.87 -26.88 -12.52
CA LYS A 100 19.00 -26.52 -13.66
C LYS A 100 19.89 -26.00 -14.81
N PRO A 101 19.64 -26.31 -16.09
CA PRO A 101 20.42 -25.75 -17.19
C PRO A 101 19.78 -24.47 -17.77
N THR A 102 20.65 -23.55 -18.18
CA THR A 102 20.35 -22.29 -18.87
C THR A 102 20.64 -22.44 -20.37
N ALA A 103 19.79 -21.81 -21.19
CA ALA A 103 19.91 -21.68 -22.63
C ALA A 103 21.04 -20.71 -23.05
N ALA A 104 21.56 -20.86 -24.28
CA ALA A 104 21.41 -19.86 -25.35
C ALA A 104 22.34 -20.14 -26.56
N ALA A 105 21.85 -19.67 -27.70
CA ALA A 105 22.32 -19.78 -29.08
C ALA A 105 23.74 -19.25 -29.38
N ALA A 106 24.35 -19.78 -30.45
CA ALA A 106 24.80 -19.00 -31.63
C ALA A 106 25.42 -19.92 -32.71
N SER A 107 24.88 -19.83 -33.93
CA SER A 107 25.60 -20.03 -35.20
C SER A 107 26.00 -18.62 -35.74
N PRO A 108 26.71 -18.42 -36.87
CA PRO A 108 27.35 -19.36 -37.82
C PRO A 108 28.77 -18.93 -38.30
N ALA A 109 29.35 -19.75 -39.19
CA ALA A 109 29.93 -19.37 -40.49
C ALA A 109 31.43 -19.67 -40.77
N LYS A 110 31.58 -20.47 -41.84
CA LYS A 110 32.48 -20.34 -43.00
C LYS A 110 34.01 -20.51 -42.89
N ALA A 111 34.44 -21.46 -43.72
CA ALA A 111 35.45 -21.35 -44.79
C ALA A 111 36.90 -21.75 -44.49
N ALA A 112 37.31 -22.80 -45.23
CA ALA A 112 38.54 -22.96 -46.01
C ALA A 112 39.90 -22.72 -45.32
N ALA A 113 40.71 -23.79 -45.25
CA ALA A 113 42.00 -23.90 -45.97
C ALA A 113 42.81 -25.13 -45.49
N LYS A 114 43.25 -25.95 -46.45
CA LYS A 114 44.50 -26.75 -46.38
C LYS A 114 45.72 -25.78 -46.53
N PRO A 115 47.00 -26.15 -46.29
CA PRO A 115 47.60 -27.49 -46.13
C PRO A 115 48.76 -27.64 -45.09
N ALA A 116 49.23 -28.90 -44.98
CA ALA A 116 50.63 -29.37 -44.86
C ALA A 116 51.41 -29.48 -43.52
N ALA A 117 51.77 -30.75 -43.25
CA ALA A 117 52.99 -31.30 -42.61
C ALA A 117 53.25 -30.97 -41.12
N LYS A 118 53.77 -31.86 -40.26
CA LYS A 118 54.64 -33.04 -40.46
C LYS A 118 54.74 -33.81 -39.12
N ALA A 119 54.94 -35.14 -39.22
CA ALA A 119 55.60 -36.03 -38.26
C ALA A 119 54.82 -36.32 -36.94
N VAL A 120 54.86 -37.49 -36.30
CA VAL A 120 55.93 -38.47 -36.06
C VAL A 120 55.30 -39.85 -35.71
N ALA A 121 55.97 -40.91 -36.14
CA ALA A 121 56.06 -42.27 -35.55
C ALA A 121 54.82 -43.18 -35.39
N ALA A 122 54.77 -44.15 -36.31
CA ALA A 122 54.76 -45.62 -36.13
C ALA A 122 55.21 -46.17 -34.74
N PRO A 123 55.01 -47.46 -34.34
CA PRO A 123 55.02 -48.60 -35.27
C PRO A 123 54.25 -49.90 -34.90
N GLU A 124 54.29 -50.81 -35.90
CA GLU A 124 54.43 -52.28 -35.77
C GLU A 124 53.29 -53.09 -35.14
N LYS A 125 52.94 -54.28 -35.64
CA LYS A 125 53.68 -55.26 -36.45
C LYS A 125 52.62 -56.08 -37.22
N ARG A 126 52.65 -56.13 -38.56
CA ARG A 126 53.58 -56.87 -39.44
C ARG A 126 53.32 -58.38 -39.39
N ILE A 127 52.94 -58.96 -40.54
CA ILE A 127 53.85 -59.66 -41.50
C ILE A 127 53.64 -61.16 -41.25
N SER A 128 53.59 -62.03 -42.25
CA SER A 128 54.39 -62.16 -43.47
C SER A 128 53.65 -63.14 -44.37
N ASP A 129 53.94 -63.39 -45.64
CA ASP A 129 54.89 -62.98 -46.70
C ASP A 129 54.84 -64.24 -47.62
N GLU A 130 55.28 -64.34 -48.87
CA GLU A 130 56.31 -63.70 -49.68
C GLU A 130 56.07 -64.31 -51.10
N GLU A 131 56.05 -63.51 -52.17
CA GLU A 131 57.11 -63.43 -53.20
C GLU A 131 57.28 -64.67 -54.10
N ALA A 132 57.66 -64.63 -55.39
CA ALA A 132 58.32 -63.58 -56.16
C ALA A 132 58.12 -63.79 -57.68
N GLU A 133 58.24 -62.69 -58.41
CA GLU A 133 59.02 -62.48 -59.65
C GLU A 133 59.02 -63.45 -60.86
N ALA A 134 58.62 -62.85 -62.00
CA ALA A 134 59.46 -62.58 -63.18
C ALA A 134 59.61 -63.60 -64.34
N LYS A 135 59.45 -62.98 -65.52
CA LYS A 135 60.06 -63.21 -66.84
C LYS A 135 59.43 -64.18 -67.84
N ALA A 136 59.08 -63.54 -68.96
CA ALA A 136 58.92 -64.07 -70.29
C ALA A 136 60.10 -64.94 -70.76
N SER A 137 59.80 -66.10 -71.36
CA SER A 137 60.14 -66.47 -72.75
C SER A 137 60.01 -67.99 -72.96
N ARG A 138 59.50 -68.37 -74.15
CA ARG A 138 59.45 -69.74 -74.73
C ARG A 138 58.51 -70.72 -73.97
N SER A 139 57.62 -71.45 -74.62
CA SER A 139 57.92 -72.54 -75.55
C SER A 139 56.63 -73.04 -76.23
N ARG A 140 56.77 -73.64 -77.42
CA ARG A 140 55.74 -74.05 -78.39
C ARG A 140 54.77 -75.17 -77.94
N ASP A 141 54.76 -75.59 -76.68
CA ASP A 141 53.95 -76.71 -76.19
C ASP A 141 52.61 -76.32 -75.52
N VAL A 142 52.34 -75.03 -75.29
CA VAL A 142 51.11 -74.54 -74.61
C VAL A 142 49.88 -74.50 -75.54
N MET A 143 50.04 -74.66 -76.85
CA MET A 143 48.93 -74.61 -77.82
C MET A 143 48.11 -75.91 -77.88
N ARG A 144 48.58 -77.02 -77.30
CA ARG A 144 47.80 -78.27 -77.20
C ARG A 144 46.90 -78.32 -75.95
N GLU A 145 47.18 -77.48 -74.95
CA GLU A 145 46.44 -77.41 -73.68
C GLU A 145 45.33 -76.34 -73.69
N LYS A 146 45.46 -75.30 -74.52
CA LYS A 146 44.44 -74.25 -74.69
C LYS A 146 43.09 -74.77 -75.23
N GLU A 147 43.07 -75.82 -76.06
CA GLU A 147 41.81 -76.40 -76.56
C GLU A 147 41.05 -77.20 -75.49
N LEU A 148 41.74 -77.79 -74.51
CA LEU A 148 41.10 -78.45 -73.38
C LEU A 148 40.64 -77.45 -72.30
N LEU A 149 41.34 -76.32 -72.13
CA LEU A 149 40.94 -75.26 -71.20
C LEU A 149 39.75 -74.44 -71.71
N GLN A 150 39.60 -74.17 -73.01
CA GLN A 150 38.43 -73.44 -73.53
C GLN A 150 37.11 -74.19 -73.32
N LYS A 151 37.10 -75.54 -73.39
CA LYS A 151 35.90 -76.36 -73.06
C LYS A 151 35.54 -76.33 -71.57
N LYS A 152 36.51 -76.12 -70.67
CA LYS A 152 36.24 -75.90 -69.23
C LYS A 152 35.85 -74.43 -68.96
N GLN A 153 36.45 -73.48 -69.66
CA GLN A 153 36.18 -72.04 -69.52
C GLN A 153 34.75 -71.68 -69.94
N GLN A 154 34.19 -72.33 -70.96
CA GLN A 154 32.80 -72.12 -71.37
C GLN A 154 31.78 -72.62 -70.32
N ARG A 155 32.10 -73.70 -69.58
CA ARG A 155 31.26 -74.14 -68.45
C ARG A 155 31.40 -73.20 -67.25
N VAL A 156 32.61 -72.74 -66.92
CA VAL A 156 32.83 -71.79 -65.82
C VAL A 156 32.18 -70.43 -66.11
N LEU A 157 32.22 -69.96 -67.36
CA LEU A 157 31.54 -68.73 -67.77
C LEU A 157 30.01 -68.89 -67.67
N MET A 158 29.47 -70.06 -68.05
CA MET A 158 28.04 -70.35 -67.88
C MET A 158 27.63 -70.37 -66.40
N TYR A 159 28.44 -70.98 -65.51
CA TYR A 159 28.21 -70.93 -64.06
C TYR A 159 28.33 -69.50 -63.50
N ALA A 160 29.26 -68.67 -64.00
CA ALA A 160 29.40 -67.27 -63.58
C ALA A 160 28.18 -66.42 -63.97
N TRP A 161 27.59 -66.65 -65.14
CA TRP A 161 26.33 -66.00 -65.56
C TRP A 161 25.12 -66.47 -64.74
N VAL A 162 25.07 -67.76 -64.36
CA VAL A 162 24.03 -68.28 -63.45
C VAL A 162 24.16 -67.68 -62.05
N VAL A 163 25.38 -67.54 -61.53
CA VAL A 163 25.63 -66.92 -60.22
C VAL A 163 25.35 -65.41 -60.26
N ALA A 164 25.73 -64.70 -61.33
CA ALA A 164 25.42 -63.28 -61.50
C ALA A 164 23.90 -63.04 -61.66
N GLY A 165 23.21 -63.90 -62.41
CA GLY A 165 21.75 -63.88 -62.54
C GLY A 165 21.04 -64.17 -61.21
N ALA A 166 21.53 -65.13 -60.43
CA ALA A 166 21.03 -65.41 -59.08
C ALA A 166 21.28 -64.24 -58.12
N ALA A 167 22.46 -63.61 -58.18
CA ALA A 167 22.77 -62.43 -57.36
C ALA A 167 21.90 -61.20 -57.74
N ALA A 168 21.64 -60.99 -59.03
CA ALA A 168 20.75 -59.93 -59.50
C ALA A 168 19.29 -60.18 -59.10
N LEU A 169 18.82 -61.44 -59.11
CA LEU A 169 17.51 -61.83 -58.59
C LEU A 169 17.41 -61.59 -57.08
N ILE A 170 18.42 -61.98 -56.30
CA ILE A 170 18.47 -61.74 -54.85
C ILE A 170 18.48 -60.23 -54.56
N ALA A 171 19.26 -59.44 -55.30
CA ALA A 171 19.28 -57.98 -55.18
C ALA A 171 17.93 -57.35 -55.55
N GLY A 172 17.26 -57.85 -56.60
CA GLY A 172 15.92 -57.42 -57.00
C GLY A 172 14.84 -57.74 -55.96
N VAL A 173 14.91 -58.92 -55.33
CA VAL A 173 14.03 -59.31 -54.21
C VAL A 173 14.29 -58.44 -52.99
N LEU A 174 15.55 -58.19 -52.62
CA LEU A 174 15.91 -57.28 -51.51
C LEU A 174 15.47 -55.83 -51.78
N PHE A 175 15.55 -55.36 -53.02
CA PHE A 175 15.07 -54.03 -53.41
C PHE A 175 13.54 -53.93 -53.34
N LEU A 176 12.81 -54.96 -53.77
CA LEU A 176 11.35 -55.04 -53.63
C LEU A 176 10.91 -55.09 -52.16
N VAL A 177 11.62 -55.85 -51.32
CA VAL A 177 11.39 -55.88 -49.86
C VAL A 177 11.69 -54.51 -49.25
N ALA A 178 12.83 -53.89 -49.60
CA ALA A 178 13.19 -52.55 -49.12
C ALA A 178 12.17 -51.49 -49.55
N LYS A 179 11.69 -51.54 -50.81
CA LYS A 179 10.69 -50.62 -51.35
C LYS A 179 9.32 -50.81 -50.69
N ASN A 180 8.86 -52.05 -50.50
CA ASN A 180 7.62 -52.33 -49.77
C ASN A 180 7.71 -51.91 -48.30
N THR A 181 8.88 -52.05 -47.66
CA THR A 181 9.09 -51.54 -46.30
C THR A 181 9.16 -50.02 -46.25
N ASP A 182 9.65 -49.35 -47.30
CA ASP A 182 9.72 -47.88 -47.39
C ASP A 182 8.34 -47.27 -47.67
N GLU A 183 7.54 -47.88 -48.55
CA GLU A 183 6.14 -47.51 -48.79
C GLU A 183 5.29 -47.76 -47.54
N GLY A 184 5.47 -48.89 -46.86
CA GLY A 184 4.82 -49.17 -45.57
C GLY A 184 5.22 -48.19 -44.46
N ARG A 185 6.49 -47.76 -44.40
CA ARG A 185 6.95 -46.72 -43.46
C ARG A 185 6.36 -45.35 -43.80
N LYS A 186 6.32 -44.96 -45.08
CA LYS A 186 5.71 -43.70 -45.52
C LYS A 186 4.22 -43.66 -45.20
N GLN A 187 3.51 -44.77 -45.42
CA GLN A 187 2.09 -44.86 -45.09
C GLN A 187 1.87 -44.83 -43.58
N ALA A 188 2.67 -45.53 -42.77
CA ALA A 188 2.60 -45.46 -41.31
C ALA A 188 2.91 -44.05 -40.76
N ILE A 189 3.82 -43.29 -41.40
CA ILE A 189 4.10 -41.89 -41.05
C ILE A 189 2.90 -41.01 -41.43
N ALA A 190 2.36 -41.16 -42.63
CA ALA A 190 1.20 -40.38 -43.09
C ALA A 190 -0.06 -40.67 -42.23
N ASP A 191 -0.30 -41.92 -41.87
CA ASP A 191 -1.40 -42.32 -40.99
C ASP A 191 -1.24 -41.71 -39.59
N ARG A 192 0.00 -41.69 -39.07
CA ARG A 192 0.31 -41.04 -37.80
C ARG A 192 0.09 -39.53 -37.87
N GLU A 193 0.60 -38.85 -38.90
CA GLU A 193 0.39 -37.42 -39.12
C GLU A 193 -1.10 -37.07 -39.25
N ALA A 194 -1.88 -37.93 -39.93
CA ALA A 194 -3.33 -37.77 -40.03
C ALA A 194 -4.04 -37.91 -38.68
N MET A 195 -3.62 -38.86 -37.84
CA MET A 195 -4.15 -39.00 -36.48
C MET A 195 -3.80 -37.80 -35.59
N GLU A 196 -2.57 -37.28 -35.69
CA GLU A 196 -2.13 -36.10 -34.95
C GLU A 196 -2.92 -34.85 -35.37
N GLN A 197 -3.09 -34.66 -36.68
CA GLN A 197 -3.89 -33.57 -37.23
C GLN A 197 -5.37 -33.69 -36.83
N ALA A 198 -5.92 -34.91 -36.83
CA ALA A 198 -7.29 -35.16 -36.39
C ALA A 198 -7.50 -34.79 -34.91
N VAL A 199 -6.55 -35.13 -34.03
CA VAL A 199 -6.62 -34.72 -32.61
C VAL A 199 -6.60 -33.20 -32.47
N LEU A 200 -5.73 -32.52 -33.22
CA LEU A 200 -5.65 -31.07 -33.21
C LEU A 200 -6.95 -30.41 -33.73
N ASP A 201 -7.48 -30.90 -34.84
CA ASP A 201 -8.69 -30.35 -35.45
C ASP A 201 -9.92 -30.60 -34.59
N ASP A 202 -10.04 -31.77 -33.98
CA ASP A 202 -11.13 -32.09 -33.07
C ASP A 202 -11.04 -31.28 -31.78
N ALA A 203 -9.84 -31.07 -31.23
CA ALA A 203 -9.64 -30.17 -30.10
C ALA A 203 -10.06 -28.73 -30.46
N LYS A 204 -9.79 -28.26 -31.68
CA LYS A 204 -10.18 -26.92 -32.16
C LYS A 204 -11.70 -26.79 -32.39
N LYS A 205 -12.40 -27.87 -32.70
CA LYS A 205 -13.87 -27.88 -32.91
C LYS A 205 -14.67 -27.82 -31.61
N MET A 206 -14.04 -28.05 -30.46
CA MET A 206 -14.75 -28.00 -29.18
C MET A 206 -15.21 -26.59 -28.84
N ASP A 207 -16.41 -26.49 -28.27
CA ASP A 207 -16.97 -25.21 -27.86
C ASP A 207 -16.21 -24.64 -26.65
N THR A 208 -15.31 -23.68 -26.86
CA THR A 208 -14.58 -23.02 -25.77
C THR A 208 -15.34 -21.81 -25.20
N SER A 209 -16.59 -21.58 -25.62
CA SER A 209 -17.40 -20.46 -25.14
C SER A 209 -18.01 -20.72 -23.75
N THR A 210 -18.06 -21.98 -23.32
CA THR A 210 -18.65 -22.44 -22.04
C THR A 210 -17.61 -23.07 -21.11
N GLU A 211 -17.86 -23.06 -19.79
CA GLU A 211 -16.99 -23.75 -18.81
C GLU A 211 -16.98 -25.26 -19.04
N ASP A 212 -18.13 -25.86 -19.36
CA ASP A 212 -18.25 -27.28 -19.67
C ASP A 212 -17.46 -27.65 -20.94
N GLY A 213 -17.54 -26.82 -21.99
CA GLY A 213 -16.79 -27.07 -23.21
C GLY A 213 -15.28 -26.89 -23.06
N LEU A 214 -14.80 -25.94 -22.23
CA LEU A 214 -13.39 -25.84 -21.84
C LEU A 214 -12.93 -27.07 -21.05
N ASN A 215 -13.73 -27.56 -20.10
CA ASN A 215 -13.43 -28.79 -19.36
C ASN A 215 -13.35 -30.01 -20.28
N LYS A 216 -14.29 -30.13 -21.23
CA LYS A 216 -14.29 -31.18 -22.25
C LYS A 216 -13.04 -31.10 -23.13
N GLN A 217 -12.61 -29.91 -23.53
CA GLN A 217 -11.39 -29.71 -24.32
C GLN A 217 -10.12 -30.09 -23.54
N ILE A 218 -10.03 -29.69 -22.26
CA ILE A 218 -8.92 -30.09 -21.39
C ILE A 218 -8.90 -31.61 -21.25
N ALA A 219 -10.02 -32.20 -20.84
CA ALA A 219 -10.15 -33.65 -20.65
C ALA A 219 -9.81 -34.44 -21.92
N PHE A 220 -10.24 -33.94 -23.08
CA PHE A 220 -9.94 -34.53 -24.38
C PHE A 220 -8.45 -34.47 -24.73
N ILE A 221 -7.78 -33.35 -24.48
CA ILE A 221 -6.34 -33.22 -24.79
C ILE A 221 -5.50 -34.05 -23.80
N THR A 222 -5.90 -34.11 -22.54
CA THR A 222 -5.19 -34.84 -21.46
C THR A 222 -5.53 -36.33 -21.38
N ASP A 223 -6.47 -36.80 -22.20
CA ASP A 223 -6.82 -38.22 -22.27
C ASP A 223 -5.58 -39.07 -22.61
N THR A 224 -5.35 -40.13 -21.83
CA THR A 224 -4.11 -40.91 -21.89
C THR A 224 -3.89 -41.57 -23.25
N GLU A 225 -4.94 -41.98 -23.96
CA GLU A 225 -4.81 -42.59 -25.28
C GLU A 225 -4.49 -41.53 -26.35
N ARG A 226 -5.11 -40.35 -26.26
CA ARG A 226 -4.82 -39.25 -27.18
C ARG A 226 -3.45 -38.63 -26.93
N GLN A 227 -3.02 -38.55 -25.68
CA GLN A 227 -1.70 -38.05 -25.30
C GLN A 227 -0.58 -38.86 -25.95
N LYS A 228 -0.73 -40.19 -26.07
CA LYS A 228 0.25 -41.04 -26.77
C LYS A 228 0.38 -40.70 -28.25
N ILE A 229 -0.66 -40.14 -28.88
CA ILE A 229 -0.69 -39.81 -30.30
C ILE A 229 0.14 -38.55 -30.56
N TRP A 230 -0.05 -37.49 -29.76
CA TRP A 230 0.55 -36.18 -30.02
C TRP A 230 1.82 -35.86 -29.22
N TYR A 231 2.10 -36.58 -28.14
CA TYR A 231 3.30 -36.32 -27.33
C TYR A 231 4.57 -36.73 -28.08
N GLY A 232 5.55 -35.83 -28.18
CA GLY A 232 6.76 -36.02 -29.00
C GLY A 232 6.53 -35.81 -30.50
N SER A 233 5.35 -35.31 -30.89
CA SER A 233 5.01 -35.04 -32.27
C SER A 233 5.31 -33.59 -32.69
N PRO A 234 5.42 -33.30 -34.01
CA PRO A 234 5.60 -31.92 -34.48
C PRO A 234 4.49 -30.96 -34.03
N GLN A 235 3.27 -31.47 -33.79
CA GLN A 235 2.09 -30.70 -33.38
C GLN A 235 2.00 -30.49 -31.86
N GLU A 236 2.91 -31.04 -31.08
CA GLU A 236 2.91 -30.96 -29.62
C GLU A 236 2.87 -29.51 -29.12
N GLY A 237 3.60 -28.60 -29.77
CA GLY A 237 3.63 -27.18 -29.41
C GLY A 237 2.25 -26.52 -29.52
N ASP A 238 1.50 -26.82 -30.58
CA ASP A 238 0.17 -26.27 -30.83
C ASP A 238 -0.86 -26.84 -29.85
N ILE A 239 -0.81 -28.15 -29.59
CA ILE A 239 -1.72 -28.81 -28.63
C ILE A 239 -1.45 -28.33 -27.20
N ARG A 240 -0.18 -28.15 -26.81
CA ARG A 240 0.17 -27.54 -25.51
C ARG A 240 -0.31 -26.09 -25.41
N THR A 241 -0.23 -25.33 -26.50
CA THR A 241 -0.73 -23.95 -26.55
C THR A 241 -2.26 -23.92 -26.37
N LEU A 242 -3.00 -24.81 -27.03
CA LEU A 242 -4.44 -24.96 -26.85
C LEU A 242 -4.80 -25.37 -25.42
N LEU A 243 -4.09 -26.35 -24.84
CA LEU A 243 -4.31 -26.78 -23.47
C LEU A 243 -4.06 -25.66 -22.46
N SER A 244 -2.96 -24.93 -22.62
CA SER A 244 -2.61 -23.78 -21.77
C SER A 244 -3.67 -22.69 -21.87
N LYS A 245 -4.10 -22.34 -23.09
CA LYS A 245 -5.18 -21.38 -23.31
C LYS A 245 -6.49 -21.82 -22.65
N ALA A 246 -6.91 -23.06 -22.88
CA ALA A 246 -8.15 -23.60 -22.31
C ALA A 246 -8.12 -23.61 -20.77
N THR A 247 -6.99 -23.99 -20.18
CA THR A 247 -6.79 -24.01 -18.73
C THR A 247 -6.83 -22.59 -18.14
N ASN A 248 -6.16 -21.63 -18.77
CA ASN A 248 -6.17 -20.23 -18.33
C ASN A 248 -7.55 -19.59 -18.49
N ASP A 249 -8.24 -19.85 -19.60
CA ASP A 249 -9.60 -19.35 -19.85
C ASP A 249 -10.60 -19.93 -18.84
N LEU A 250 -10.49 -21.22 -18.51
CA LEU A 250 -11.30 -21.87 -17.49
C LEU A 250 -11.03 -21.28 -16.10
N ALA A 251 -9.75 -21.16 -15.71
CA ALA A 251 -9.36 -20.56 -14.44
C ALA A 251 -9.90 -19.12 -14.31
N GLY A 252 -9.78 -18.30 -15.36
CA GLY A 252 -10.32 -16.94 -15.37
C GLY A 252 -11.85 -16.87 -15.30
N ARG A 253 -12.58 -17.85 -15.85
CA ARG A 253 -14.04 -17.94 -15.71
C ARG A 253 -14.46 -18.31 -14.29
N ILE A 254 -13.80 -19.32 -13.70
CA ILE A 254 -14.01 -19.72 -12.31
C ILE A 254 -13.75 -18.54 -11.37
N GLU A 255 -12.63 -17.84 -11.55
CA GLU A 255 -12.28 -16.68 -10.73
C GLU A 255 -13.34 -15.55 -10.84
N ARG A 256 -13.81 -15.23 -12.06
CA ARG A 256 -14.88 -14.24 -12.25
C ARG A 256 -16.19 -14.67 -11.58
N ARG A 257 -16.55 -15.94 -11.67
CA ARG A 257 -17.77 -16.49 -11.04
C ARG A 257 -17.69 -16.41 -9.51
N GLU A 258 -16.57 -16.84 -8.93
CA GLU A 258 -16.32 -16.78 -7.48
C GLU A 258 -16.31 -15.33 -6.98
N THR A 259 -15.67 -14.42 -7.74
CA THR A 259 -15.66 -12.99 -7.41
C THR A 259 -17.08 -12.40 -7.42
N LYS A 260 -17.92 -12.75 -8.39
CA LYS A 260 -19.34 -12.34 -8.40
C LYS A 260 -20.11 -12.89 -7.20
N ALA A 261 -19.94 -14.17 -6.89
CA ALA A 261 -20.62 -14.80 -5.76
C ALA A 261 -20.21 -14.18 -4.41
N ALA A 262 -18.91 -13.91 -4.25
CA ALA A 262 -18.38 -13.22 -3.08
C ALA A 262 -18.92 -11.79 -2.97
N PHE A 263 -18.97 -11.05 -4.09
CA PHE A 263 -19.56 -9.72 -4.13
C PHE A 263 -21.04 -9.70 -3.72
N GLU A 264 -21.86 -10.61 -4.26
CA GLU A 264 -23.28 -10.71 -3.88
C GLU A 264 -23.44 -11.08 -2.39
N THR A 265 -22.59 -11.97 -1.87
CA THR A 265 -22.56 -12.29 -0.43
C THR A 265 -22.26 -11.06 0.42
N MET A 266 -21.29 -10.24 0.02
CA MET A 266 -20.96 -8.98 0.70
C MET A 266 -22.11 -7.98 0.63
N LYS A 267 -22.78 -7.88 -0.51
CA LYS A 267 -23.95 -7.03 -0.72
C LYS A 267 -25.13 -7.44 0.17
N THR A 268 -25.42 -8.74 0.26
CA THR A 268 -26.44 -9.27 1.19
C THR A 268 -26.07 -9.03 2.65
N SER A 269 -24.78 -9.18 3.00
CA SER A 269 -24.30 -8.89 4.35
C SER A 269 -24.50 -7.42 4.71
N LEU A 270 -24.15 -6.50 3.81
CA LEU A 270 -24.34 -5.07 4.02
C LEU A 270 -25.81 -4.66 4.14
N ALA A 271 -26.73 -5.34 3.46
CA ALA A 271 -28.16 -5.10 3.63
C ALA A 271 -28.64 -5.32 5.07
N ASN A 272 -27.91 -6.12 5.85
CA ASN A 272 -28.14 -6.38 7.28
C ASN A 272 -27.17 -5.60 8.19
N ALA A 273 -26.54 -4.52 7.71
CA ALA A 273 -25.53 -3.77 8.45
C ALA A 273 -26.01 -3.23 9.82
N THR A 274 -27.31 -3.00 9.98
CA THR A 274 -27.88 -2.56 11.27
C THR A 274 -27.76 -3.61 12.37
N ALA A 275 -27.71 -4.90 12.03
CA ALA A 275 -27.50 -5.99 12.97
C ALA A 275 -26.00 -6.31 13.20
N MET A 276 -25.13 -5.83 12.31
CA MET A 276 -23.69 -6.05 12.41
C MET A 276 -23.04 -5.13 13.45
N THR A 277 -21.96 -5.63 14.03
CA THR A 277 -21.01 -4.89 14.86
C THR A 277 -20.07 -4.04 14.02
N VAL A 278 -19.40 -3.07 14.64
CA VAL A 278 -18.40 -2.22 13.96
C VAL A 278 -17.26 -3.05 13.36
N ASP A 279 -16.80 -4.08 14.07
CA ASP A 279 -15.69 -4.91 13.62
C ASP A 279 -16.08 -5.81 12.43
N GLU A 280 -17.32 -6.32 12.40
CA GLU A 280 -17.83 -7.07 11.25
C GLU A 280 -17.94 -6.20 9.99
N ILE A 281 -18.41 -4.94 10.12
CA ILE A 281 -18.45 -4.01 8.99
C ILE A 281 -17.02 -3.61 8.57
N SER A 282 -16.11 -3.41 9.52
CA SER A 282 -14.70 -3.12 9.23
C SER A 282 -14.03 -4.27 8.46
N LYS A 283 -14.31 -5.51 8.86
CA LYS A 283 -13.86 -6.70 8.13
C LYS A 283 -14.47 -6.76 6.73
N LEU A 284 -15.78 -6.56 6.61
CA LEU A 284 -16.46 -6.53 5.31
C LEU A 284 -15.84 -5.49 4.37
N ARG A 285 -15.54 -4.29 4.89
CA ARG A 285 -14.85 -3.22 4.17
C ARG A 285 -13.45 -3.66 3.71
N THR A 286 -12.69 -4.29 4.61
CA THR A 286 -11.33 -4.77 4.32
C THR A 286 -11.34 -5.88 3.25
N ASP A 287 -12.26 -6.84 3.37
CA ASP A 287 -12.42 -7.93 2.39
C ASP A 287 -12.84 -7.39 1.03
N LEU A 288 -13.74 -6.40 0.97
CA LEU A 288 -14.14 -5.74 -0.28
C LEU A 288 -12.94 -5.08 -0.98
N VAL A 289 -12.12 -4.33 -0.24
CA VAL A 289 -10.94 -3.62 -0.78
C VAL A 289 -9.83 -4.60 -1.19
N ASN A 290 -9.62 -5.68 -0.45
CA ASN A 290 -8.50 -6.59 -0.69
C ASN A 290 -8.82 -7.72 -1.68
N GLN A 291 -10.07 -8.19 -1.73
CA GLN A 291 -10.44 -9.38 -2.51
C GLN A 291 -11.23 -9.05 -3.79
N ILE A 292 -12.07 -8.02 -3.76
CA ILE A 292 -13.01 -7.73 -4.86
C ILE A 292 -12.54 -6.54 -5.70
N GLU A 293 -12.19 -5.41 -5.07
CA GLU A 293 -11.77 -4.19 -5.76
C GLU A 293 -10.63 -4.40 -6.78
N PRO A 294 -9.56 -5.18 -6.50
CA PRO A 294 -8.49 -5.42 -7.47
C PRO A 294 -8.98 -6.22 -8.68
N LYS A 295 -9.93 -7.14 -8.47
CA LYS A 295 -10.48 -8.03 -9.50
C LYS A 295 -11.58 -7.38 -10.32
N ALA A 296 -12.15 -6.26 -9.88
CA ALA A 296 -13.17 -5.53 -10.63
C ALA A 296 -12.67 -5.09 -12.02
N THR A 297 -11.36 -4.87 -12.18
CA THR A 297 -10.73 -4.53 -13.47
C THR A 297 -10.72 -5.69 -14.48
N LEU A 298 -10.86 -6.93 -14.01
CA LEU A 298 -10.95 -8.14 -14.84
C LEU A 298 -12.40 -8.39 -15.33
N MET A 299 -13.33 -7.53 -14.92
CA MET A 299 -14.77 -7.63 -15.17
C MET A 299 -15.25 -6.46 -16.04
N ASP A 300 -16.57 -6.31 -16.19
CA ASP A 300 -17.13 -5.20 -16.96
C ASP A 300 -17.21 -3.90 -16.15
N GLN A 301 -17.44 -2.78 -16.85
CA GLN A 301 -17.53 -1.45 -16.22
C GLN A 301 -18.69 -1.33 -15.23
N GLN A 302 -19.78 -2.07 -15.46
CA GLN A 302 -20.94 -2.07 -14.56
C GLN A 302 -20.58 -2.69 -13.21
N PHE A 303 -19.90 -3.84 -13.22
CA PHE A 303 -19.43 -4.49 -12.00
C PHE A 303 -18.47 -3.59 -11.22
N ALA A 304 -17.55 -2.90 -11.91
CA ALA A 304 -16.65 -1.94 -11.25
C ALA A 304 -17.42 -0.77 -10.60
N ALA A 305 -18.48 -0.26 -11.24
CA ALA A 305 -19.35 0.76 -10.67
C ALA A 305 -20.13 0.24 -9.44
N ASP A 306 -20.65 -0.98 -9.52
CA ASP A 306 -21.37 -1.63 -8.41
C ASP A 306 -20.46 -1.88 -7.21
N VAL A 307 -19.20 -2.27 -7.43
CA VAL A 307 -18.18 -2.40 -6.38
C VAL A 307 -17.87 -1.05 -5.72
N ALA A 308 -17.71 0.02 -6.51
CA ALA A 308 -17.49 1.36 -5.98
C ALA A 308 -18.69 1.86 -5.14
N GLN A 309 -19.92 1.59 -5.60
CA GLN A 309 -21.13 1.91 -4.86
C GLN A 309 -21.24 1.09 -3.57
N LEU A 310 -20.95 -0.21 -3.62
CA LEU A 310 -20.97 -1.06 -2.42
C LEU A 310 -19.96 -0.55 -1.40
N LYS A 311 -18.73 -0.19 -1.83
CA LYS A 311 -17.70 0.39 -0.97
C LYS A 311 -18.18 1.66 -0.29
N GLN A 312 -18.77 2.59 -1.05
CA GLN A 312 -19.34 3.81 -0.51
C GLN A 312 -20.44 3.53 0.53
N ASN A 313 -21.32 2.56 0.27
CA ASN A 313 -22.37 2.18 1.21
C ASN A 313 -21.80 1.52 2.48
N THR A 314 -20.77 0.67 2.34
CA THR A 314 -20.06 0.07 3.48
C THR A 314 -19.37 1.14 4.32
N ASP A 315 -18.72 2.12 3.71
CA ASP A 315 -18.09 3.24 4.43
C ASP A 315 -19.11 4.09 5.19
N ARG A 316 -20.29 4.36 4.59
CA ARG A 316 -21.39 5.05 5.29
C ARG A 316 -21.92 4.25 6.48
N ALA A 317 -22.16 2.96 6.29
CA ALA A 317 -22.63 2.08 7.37
C ALA A 317 -21.60 2.00 8.51
N TYR A 318 -20.31 1.94 8.17
CA TYR A 318 -19.21 1.94 9.14
C TYR A 318 -19.15 3.25 9.94
N ALA A 319 -19.22 4.39 9.26
CA ALA A 319 -19.26 5.72 9.89
C ALA A 319 -20.43 5.87 10.87
N ALA A 320 -21.64 5.48 10.45
CA ALA A 320 -22.82 5.52 11.30
C ALA A 320 -22.67 4.61 12.52
N LYS A 321 -22.19 3.38 12.33
CA LYS A 321 -22.02 2.42 13.42
C LYS A 321 -20.96 2.81 14.43
N LEU A 322 -19.85 3.40 14.00
CA LEU A 322 -18.84 3.97 14.90
C LEU A 322 -19.45 5.05 15.81
N HIS A 323 -20.24 5.95 15.22
CA HIS A 323 -20.90 7.01 15.97
C HIS A 323 -21.93 6.43 16.96
N ASP A 324 -22.82 5.55 16.49
CA ASP A 324 -23.86 4.93 17.32
C ASP A 324 -23.27 4.10 18.48
N GLU A 325 -22.17 3.37 18.24
CA GLU A 325 -21.52 2.58 19.28
C GLU A 325 -20.90 3.48 20.37
N ALA A 326 -20.23 4.57 19.98
CA ALA A 326 -19.64 5.52 20.92
C ALA A 326 -20.74 6.21 21.75
N ARG A 327 -21.80 6.68 21.09
CA ARG A 327 -22.97 7.30 21.73
C ARG A 327 -23.70 6.34 22.67
N SER A 328 -23.91 5.11 22.24
CA SER A 328 -24.55 4.08 23.07
C SER A 328 -23.73 3.78 24.33
N ALA A 329 -22.41 3.65 24.20
CA ALA A 329 -21.51 3.44 25.34
C ALA A 329 -21.53 4.61 26.32
N ALA A 330 -21.59 5.85 25.81
CA ALA A 330 -21.71 7.04 26.66
C ALA A 330 -23.03 7.10 27.42
N ASN A 331 -24.14 6.76 26.76
CA ASN A 331 -25.47 6.74 27.39
C ASN A 331 -25.62 5.65 28.46
N GLN A 332 -24.87 4.54 28.33
CA GLN A 332 -24.86 3.45 29.32
C GLN A 332 -23.87 3.68 30.47
N ALA A 333 -22.99 4.69 30.36
CA ALA A 333 -21.94 4.95 31.33
C ALA A 333 -22.45 5.69 32.57
N ASN A 334 -22.55 4.98 33.68
CA ASN A 334 -23.05 5.53 34.95
C ASN A 334 -21.94 6.11 35.86
N ASP A 335 -20.69 5.76 35.62
CA ASP A 335 -19.54 6.15 36.44
C ASP A 335 -18.37 6.70 35.59
N VAL A 336 -17.32 7.19 36.27
CA VAL A 336 -16.15 7.78 35.61
C VAL A 336 -15.41 6.76 34.73
N ALA A 337 -15.33 5.50 35.17
CA ALA A 337 -14.68 4.43 34.43
C ALA A 337 -15.41 4.11 33.12
N GLY A 338 -16.73 3.93 33.17
CA GLY A 338 -17.57 3.71 31.99
C GLY A 338 -17.52 4.88 31.02
N ARG A 339 -17.53 6.12 31.52
CA ARG A 339 -17.42 7.32 30.66
C ARG A 339 -16.05 7.43 30.01
N SER A 340 -14.98 7.09 30.73
CA SER A 340 -13.62 7.02 30.17
C SER A 340 -13.51 5.95 29.08
N ALA A 341 -14.17 4.80 29.24
CA ALA A 341 -14.25 3.77 28.20
C ALA A 341 -15.04 4.25 26.98
N ALA A 342 -16.14 4.98 27.18
CA ALA A 342 -16.89 5.60 26.08
C ALA A 342 -16.06 6.66 25.32
N LEU A 343 -15.24 7.46 26.00
CA LEU A 343 -14.30 8.39 25.36
C LEU A 343 -13.28 7.69 24.45
N GLN A 344 -12.90 6.45 24.74
CA GLN A 344 -12.05 5.65 23.84
C GLN A 344 -12.79 5.28 22.56
N LYS A 345 -14.08 4.96 22.64
CA LYS A 345 -14.91 4.71 21.45
C LYS A 345 -15.09 5.97 20.61
N TYR A 346 -15.33 7.12 21.23
CA TYR A 346 -15.32 8.40 20.52
C TYR A 346 -13.96 8.67 19.86
N THR A 347 -12.85 8.33 20.51
CA THR A 347 -11.51 8.48 19.93
C THR A 347 -11.35 7.65 18.65
N ARG A 348 -11.79 6.38 18.66
CA ARG A 348 -11.82 5.52 17.47
C ARG A 348 -12.72 6.11 16.39
N ALA A 349 -13.92 6.58 16.75
CA ALA A 349 -14.86 7.18 15.81
C ALA A 349 -14.30 8.45 15.16
N GLU A 350 -13.72 9.38 15.94
CA GLU A 350 -13.07 10.60 15.45
C GLU A 350 -11.95 10.25 14.45
N ASP A 351 -11.09 9.30 14.80
CA ASP A 351 -9.92 8.91 13.99
C ASP A 351 -10.30 8.24 12.66
N GLU A 352 -11.38 7.46 12.62
CA GLU A 352 -11.85 6.80 11.40
C GLU A 352 -12.70 7.75 10.55
N LEU A 353 -13.56 8.57 11.16
CA LEU A 353 -14.39 9.54 10.44
C LEU A 353 -13.54 10.62 9.75
N VAL A 354 -12.47 11.11 10.38
CA VAL A 354 -11.59 12.09 9.73
C VAL A 354 -10.89 11.48 8.51
N LYS A 355 -10.53 10.19 8.53
CA LYS A 355 -9.97 9.49 7.35
C LYS A 355 -10.97 9.43 6.21
N LEU A 356 -12.22 9.03 6.50
CA LEU A 356 -13.29 8.98 5.50
C LEU A 356 -13.62 10.36 4.94
N PHE A 357 -13.61 11.39 5.81
CA PHE A 357 -13.83 12.77 5.44
C PHE A 357 -12.70 13.30 4.53
N ASP A 358 -11.44 13.09 4.88
CA ASP A 358 -10.29 13.45 4.04
C ASP A 358 -10.30 12.72 2.69
N GLU A 359 -10.68 11.45 2.67
CA GLU A 359 -10.83 10.68 1.44
C GLU A 359 -11.93 11.25 0.53
N SER A 360 -13.02 11.74 1.10
CA SER A 360 -14.10 12.39 0.34
C SER A 360 -13.68 13.71 -0.32
N PHE A 361 -12.72 14.44 0.27
CA PHE A 361 -12.08 15.60 -0.39
C PHE A 361 -11.17 15.18 -1.54
N LYS A 362 -10.37 14.12 -1.35
CA LYS A 362 -9.52 13.59 -2.42
C LYS A 362 -10.32 13.11 -3.63
N LYS A 363 -11.51 12.54 -3.38
CA LYS A 363 -12.45 12.10 -4.43
C LYS A 363 -13.35 13.22 -4.95
N ASN A 364 -13.36 14.39 -4.30
CA ASN A 364 -14.20 15.54 -4.62
C ASN A 364 -15.72 15.21 -4.69
N VAL A 365 -16.21 14.37 -3.77
CA VAL A 365 -17.63 13.99 -3.71
C VAL A 365 -18.31 14.77 -2.59
N LYS A 366 -18.98 15.87 -2.95
CA LYS A 366 -19.59 16.80 -1.98
C LYS A 366 -20.58 16.14 -1.02
N GLU A 367 -21.43 15.23 -1.51
CA GLU A 367 -22.39 14.51 -0.66
C GLU A 367 -21.68 13.73 0.47
N LEU A 368 -20.53 13.11 0.17
CA LEU A 368 -19.74 12.39 1.17
C LEU A 368 -19.00 13.34 2.11
N GLN A 369 -18.54 14.48 1.62
CA GLN A 369 -17.97 15.54 2.47
C GLN A 369 -19.01 16.02 3.48
N ASP A 370 -20.23 16.32 3.03
CA ASP A 370 -21.30 16.78 3.91
C ASP A 370 -21.69 15.69 4.94
N TYR A 371 -21.85 14.44 4.47
CA TYR A 371 -22.21 13.29 5.33
C TYR A 371 -21.17 13.00 6.40
N TYR A 372 -19.91 12.74 6.02
CA TYR A 372 -18.85 12.43 6.99
C TYR A 372 -18.49 13.63 7.85
N GLY A 373 -18.53 14.84 7.28
CA GLY A 373 -18.29 16.08 8.03
C GLY A 373 -19.34 16.31 9.10
N GLN A 374 -20.62 15.98 8.86
CA GLN A 374 -21.66 16.05 9.89
C GLN A 374 -21.39 15.07 11.03
N HIS A 375 -21.20 13.79 10.72
CA HIS A 375 -20.88 12.77 11.73
C HIS A 375 -19.64 13.15 12.55
N TYR A 376 -18.59 13.64 11.90
CA TYR A 376 -17.36 14.03 12.59
C TYR A 376 -17.58 15.20 13.56
N ARG A 377 -18.37 16.22 13.18
CA ARG A 377 -18.70 17.34 14.08
C ARG A 377 -19.54 16.90 15.28
N GLU A 378 -20.56 16.08 15.05
CA GLU A 378 -21.42 15.56 16.14
C GLU A 378 -20.61 14.71 17.13
N VAL A 379 -19.75 13.81 16.62
CA VAL A 379 -18.84 13.00 17.44
C VAL A 379 -17.91 13.89 18.27
N ILE A 380 -17.39 14.99 17.71
CA ILE A 380 -16.55 15.95 18.45
C ILE A 380 -17.34 16.61 19.58
N ASP A 381 -18.53 17.14 19.28
CA ASP A 381 -19.33 17.86 20.28
C ASP A 381 -19.76 16.94 21.43
N GLU A 382 -20.15 15.69 21.13
CA GLU A 382 -20.47 14.69 22.16
C GLU A 382 -19.25 14.25 22.97
N SER A 383 -18.10 14.03 22.30
CA SER A 383 -16.81 13.71 22.92
C SER A 383 -16.33 14.83 23.85
N ASP A 384 -16.52 16.10 23.46
CA ASP A 384 -16.21 17.28 24.27
C ASP A 384 -17.04 17.32 25.56
N LEU A 385 -18.37 17.14 25.43
CA LEU A 385 -19.28 17.14 26.58
C LEU A 385 -18.93 16.01 27.56
N LEU A 386 -18.64 14.82 27.03
CA LEU A 386 -18.26 13.69 27.86
C LEU A 386 -16.89 13.89 28.51
N ALA A 387 -15.92 14.49 27.80
CA ALA A 387 -14.59 14.76 28.34
C ALA A 387 -14.65 15.74 29.52
N LEU A 388 -15.46 16.80 29.41
CA LEU A 388 -15.68 17.75 30.51
C LEU A 388 -16.35 17.09 31.73
N ALA A 389 -17.22 16.11 31.52
CA ALA A 389 -17.86 15.35 32.59
C ALA A 389 -16.93 14.33 33.29
N VAL A 390 -15.87 13.89 32.62
CA VAL A 390 -14.88 12.92 33.14
C VAL A 390 -13.70 13.63 33.80
N TYR A 391 -13.14 14.63 33.12
CA TYR A 391 -11.89 15.28 33.51
C TYR A 391 -12.14 16.45 34.47
N THR A 392 -12.70 16.11 35.63
CA THR A 392 -12.84 17.05 36.75
C THR A 392 -11.46 17.36 37.36
N PRO A 393 -11.31 18.48 38.10
CA PRO A 393 -10.06 18.80 38.81
C PRO A 393 -9.55 17.63 39.67
N ASP A 394 -10.42 17.01 40.46
CA ASP A 394 -10.08 15.84 41.29
C ASP A 394 -9.57 14.64 40.47
N TYR A 395 -10.11 14.43 39.26
CA TYR A 395 -9.65 13.37 38.38
C TYR A 395 -8.25 13.68 37.83
N ILE A 396 -8.05 14.92 37.38
CA ILE A 396 -6.78 15.41 36.84
C ILE A 396 -5.68 15.32 37.89
N GLU A 397 -5.96 15.72 39.13
CA GLU A 397 -5.00 15.68 40.24
C GLU A 397 -4.50 14.28 40.57
N LYS A 398 -5.33 13.25 40.35
CA LYS A 398 -4.97 11.85 40.55
C LYS A 398 -4.11 11.27 39.42
N GLN A 399 -4.05 11.94 38.26
CA GLN A 399 -3.22 11.46 37.15
C GLN A 399 -1.73 11.70 37.44
N PRO A 400 -0.85 10.73 37.12
CA PRO A 400 0.58 10.89 37.34
C PRO A 400 1.17 11.89 36.34
N TRP A 401 2.13 12.69 36.81
CA TRP A 401 2.95 13.52 35.94
C TRP A 401 4.00 12.68 35.23
N LYS A 402 4.09 12.82 33.90
CA LYS A 402 5.19 12.31 33.08
C LYS A 402 6.16 13.46 32.79
N ASP A 403 7.40 13.32 33.22
CA ASP A 403 8.45 14.32 32.96
C ASP A 403 9.01 14.15 31.53
N LEU A 404 8.75 15.15 30.68
CA LEU A 404 9.16 15.16 29.28
C LEU A 404 10.64 15.54 29.09
N LEU A 405 11.30 16.06 30.13
CA LEU A 405 12.73 16.41 30.11
C LEU A 405 13.62 15.33 30.75
N SER A 406 13.01 14.26 31.25
CA SER A 406 13.74 13.12 31.82
C SER A 406 14.67 12.46 30.80
N THR A 407 15.74 11.83 31.30
CA THR A 407 16.70 11.07 30.48
C THR A 407 16.04 10.01 29.61
N ASP A 408 14.94 9.47 30.10
CA ASP A 408 14.19 8.37 29.52
C ASP A 408 13.33 8.84 28.34
N GLN A 409 12.94 10.13 28.35
CA GLN A 409 12.17 10.77 27.28
C GLN A 409 13.06 11.49 26.26
N ALA A 410 14.32 11.79 26.57
CA ALA A 410 15.24 12.44 25.63
C ALA A 410 15.28 11.79 24.23
N PRO A 411 15.27 10.45 24.06
CA PRO A 411 15.23 9.82 22.74
C PRO A 411 13.91 9.97 21.98
N ASN A 412 12.83 10.37 22.66
CA ASN A 412 11.50 10.56 22.06
C ASN A 412 11.31 11.97 21.48
N TRP A 413 12.28 12.86 21.69
CA TRP A 413 12.30 14.16 21.05
C TRP A 413 12.78 14.06 19.60
N ASN A 414 12.08 14.73 18.70
CA ASN A 414 12.32 14.72 17.27
C ASN A 414 12.67 16.14 16.81
N ALA A 415 13.88 16.31 16.27
CA ALA A 415 14.43 17.60 15.89
C ALA A 415 14.54 17.71 14.37
N ALA A 416 14.23 18.89 13.84
CA ALA A 416 14.54 19.23 12.45
C ALA A 416 16.06 19.26 12.24
N ALA A 417 16.53 18.66 11.15
CA ALA A 417 17.94 18.68 10.77
C ALA A 417 18.27 19.97 10.00
N LEU A 418 18.49 21.07 10.73
CA LEU A 418 18.82 22.39 10.17
C LEU A 418 20.20 22.85 10.64
N GLU A 419 20.91 23.58 9.78
CA GLU A 419 22.22 24.13 10.11
C GLU A 419 22.12 25.18 11.23
N GLY A 420 22.95 25.04 12.25
CA GLY A 420 22.95 25.91 13.44
C GLY A 420 21.88 25.57 14.49
N PHE A 421 20.82 24.86 14.11
CA PHE A 421 19.79 24.46 15.07
C PHE A 421 20.36 23.40 16.00
N SER A 422 20.27 23.63 17.31
CA SER A 422 20.76 22.68 18.29
C SER A 422 19.87 22.64 19.53
N TYR A 423 19.78 21.44 20.10
CA TYR A 423 19.11 21.20 21.37
C TYR A 423 20.01 20.35 22.28
N LYS A 424 19.99 20.62 23.58
CA LYS A 424 20.76 19.87 24.57
C LYS A 424 19.98 19.70 25.86
N PHE A 425 20.04 18.51 26.43
CA PHE A 425 19.59 18.24 27.79
C PHE A 425 20.75 18.44 28.75
N GLU A 426 20.68 19.47 29.59
CA GLU A 426 21.70 19.79 30.58
C GLU A 426 21.06 19.98 31.96
N ARG A 427 21.46 19.15 32.93
CA ARG A 427 21.00 19.24 34.33
C ARG A 427 19.46 19.26 34.49
N GLY A 428 18.75 18.46 33.68
CA GLY A 428 17.29 18.40 33.68
C GLY A 428 16.59 19.56 32.97
N ALA A 429 17.33 20.45 32.31
CA ALA A 429 16.78 21.49 31.45
C ALA A 429 17.05 21.20 29.97
N LEU A 430 16.12 21.61 29.11
CA LEU A 430 16.27 21.61 27.67
C LEU A 430 16.72 23.00 27.21
N LEU A 431 17.92 23.07 26.63
CA LEU A 431 18.47 24.27 26.01
C LEU A 431 18.25 24.19 24.50
N LEU A 432 17.61 25.20 23.95
CA LEU A 432 17.30 25.32 22.53
C LEU A 432 17.99 26.54 21.96
N ARG A 433 18.69 26.34 20.84
CA ARG A 433 19.25 27.42 20.03
C ARG A 433 18.71 27.30 18.62
N GLY A 434 18.10 28.40 18.18
CA GLY A 434 17.59 28.56 16.83
C GLY A 434 18.67 28.33 15.77
N PRO A 435 18.26 28.04 14.53
CA PRO A 435 19.19 27.90 13.43
C PRO A 435 19.94 29.21 13.14
N ASN A 436 21.01 29.10 12.36
CA ASN A 436 21.71 30.28 11.87
C ASN A 436 20.78 31.11 10.96
N GLU A 437 20.95 32.42 10.95
CA GLU A 437 20.18 33.34 10.08
C GLU A 437 20.22 32.92 8.59
N SER A 438 21.33 32.31 8.15
CA SER A 438 21.50 31.78 6.79
C SER A 438 20.51 30.68 6.40
N ALA A 439 19.96 29.93 7.37
CA ALA A 439 19.05 28.82 7.12
C ALA A 439 17.67 29.27 6.61
N LYS A 440 17.26 30.52 6.93
CA LYS A 440 15.95 31.09 6.56
C LYS A 440 14.74 30.20 6.92
N GLN A 441 14.91 29.30 7.87
CA GLN A 441 13.90 28.36 8.34
C GLN A 441 13.91 28.38 9.86
N ASN A 442 12.77 28.10 10.48
CA ASN A 442 12.68 27.99 11.93
C ASN A 442 13.14 26.60 12.39
N GLY A 443 13.84 26.55 13.52
CA GLY A 443 14.15 25.31 14.21
C GLY A 443 12.88 24.72 14.79
N VAL A 444 12.71 23.41 14.69
CA VAL A 444 11.52 22.72 15.20
C VAL A 444 11.98 21.52 16.01
N LEU A 445 11.43 21.40 17.22
CA LEU A 445 11.64 20.26 18.11
C LEU A 445 10.29 19.80 18.65
N SER A 446 9.94 18.51 18.50
CA SER A 446 8.69 17.93 18.99
C SER A 446 8.88 16.72 19.89
N ILE A 447 7.89 16.45 20.75
CA ILE A 447 7.76 15.23 21.55
C ILE A 447 6.31 14.79 21.54
N GLY A 448 6.05 13.49 21.67
CA GLY A 448 4.69 12.97 21.65
C GLY A 448 4.17 12.65 20.24
N ASP A 449 5.03 12.65 19.22
CA ASP A 449 4.65 12.28 17.85
C ASP A 449 4.09 10.84 17.79
N ARG A 450 4.54 9.96 18.68
CA ARG A 450 4.03 8.58 18.79
C ARG A 450 2.82 8.51 19.73
N GLU A 451 2.88 9.23 20.84
CA GLU A 451 1.82 9.24 21.85
C GLU A 451 0.55 9.97 21.39
N GLN A 452 0.64 10.96 20.50
CA GLN A 452 -0.50 11.68 19.94
C GLN A 452 -1.48 12.18 21.03
N PHE A 453 -1.01 13.08 21.89
CA PHE A 453 -1.78 13.62 23.01
C PHE A 453 -3.07 14.29 22.53
N ARG A 454 -4.20 13.89 23.11
CA ARG A 454 -5.52 14.45 22.84
C ARG A 454 -5.95 15.36 23.98
N ASP A 455 -6.28 14.79 25.14
CA ASP A 455 -6.59 15.55 26.34
C ASP A 455 -5.43 15.47 27.34
N PHE A 456 -4.94 16.62 27.77
CA PHE A 456 -3.78 16.69 28.65
C PHE A 456 -3.73 17.97 29.47
N VAL A 457 -2.94 17.93 30.55
CA VAL A 457 -2.46 19.11 31.26
C VAL A 457 -0.95 19.13 31.14
N LEU A 458 -0.40 20.25 30.68
CA LEU A 458 1.03 20.50 30.52
C LEU A 458 1.46 21.56 31.54
N ASP A 459 2.34 21.18 32.46
CA ASP A 459 3.03 22.09 33.38
C ASP A 459 4.44 22.36 32.81
N PHE A 460 4.78 23.63 32.62
CA PHE A 460 6.03 24.02 32.01
C PHE A 460 6.65 25.23 32.69
N GLU A 461 7.97 25.33 32.60
CA GLU A 461 8.75 26.44 33.11
C GLU A 461 9.88 26.74 32.13
N PHE A 462 10.03 28.00 31.76
CA PHE A 462 10.95 28.42 30.70
C PHE A 462 11.51 29.82 30.92
N THR A 463 12.61 30.11 30.24
CA THR A 463 13.29 31.41 30.17
C THR A 463 13.56 31.72 28.70
N VAL A 464 13.09 32.86 28.23
CA VAL A 464 13.47 33.38 26.90
C VAL A 464 14.75 34.18 27.06
N VAL A 465 15.86 33.63 26.59
CA VAL A 465 17.18 34.26 26.69
C VAL A 465 17.37 35.27 25.56
N LYS A 466 16.93 34.92 24.34
CA LYS A 466 17.03 35.78 23.16
C LYS A 466 15.84 35.58 22.23
N SER A 467 15.24 36.69 21.78
CA SER A 467 14.15 36.74 20.79
C SER A 467 12.81 36.19 21.31
N GLU A 468 12.25 35.19 20.64
CA GLU A 468 10.92 34.62 20.89
C GLU A 468 10.91 33.12 20.57
N PHE A 469 9.87 32.41 21.00
CA PHE A 469 9.57 31.06 20.53
C PHE A 469 8.07 30.81 20.52
N GLU A 470 7.67 29.75 19.83
CA GLU A 470 6.27 29.38 19.70
C GLU A 470 6.07 27.91 20.12
N MET A 471 5.12 27.67 21.02
CA MET A 471 4.75 26.34 21.47
C MET A 471 3.47 25.92 20.77
N TYR A 472 3.55 24.84 20.00
CA TYR A 472 2.44 24.24 19.29
C TYR A 472 1.91 23.02 20.07
N CYS A 473 0.60 22.87 20.09
CA CYS A 473 -0.09 21.77 20.76
C CYS A 473 -0.88 20.92 19.78
N ARG A 474 -0.87 19.60 19.98
CA ARG A 474 -1.55 18.63 19.12
C ARG A 474 -1.05 18.65 17.67
N ILE A 475 0.27 18.74 17.49
CA ILE A 475 0.87 18.71 16.15
C ILE A 475 0.67 17.34 15.51
N GLY A 476 0.03 17.34 14.34
CA GLY A 476 -0.11 16.16 13.51
C GLY A 476 1.14 15.93 12.65
N LYS A 477 0.95 15.78 11.34
CA LYS A 477 2.06 15.54 10.40
C LYS A 477 2.80 16.82 9.97
N ARG A 478 2.21 17.99 10.24
CA ARG A 478 2.66 19.29 9.74
C ARG A 478 2.46 20.37 10.79
N PHE A 479 3.33 21.37 10.75
CA PHE A 479 3.20 22.63 11.48
C PHE A 479 2.54 23.63 10.52
N ASP A 480 1.23 23.74 10.59
CA ASP A 480 0.45 24.66 9.78
C ASP A 480 -0.66 25.30 10.61
N GLY A 481 -1.44 26.21 10.01
CA GLY A 481 -2.53 26.93 10.70
C GLY A 481 -3.69 26.05 11.18
N THR A 482 -3.62 24.72 11.04
CA THR A 482 -4.57 23.79 11.64
C THR A 482 -4.18 23.38 13.06
N VAL A 483 -3.05 23.85 13.57
CA VAL A 483 -2.52 23.51 14.89
C VAL A 483 -2.57 24.74 15.79
N GLU A 484 -3.01 24.57 17.03
CA GLU A 484 -3.01 25.64 18.02
C GLU A 484 -1.60 25.93 18.52
N SER A 485 -1.28 27.21 18.68
CA SER A 485 0.02 27.65 19.15
C SER A 485 -0.06 28.85 20.10
N LEU A 486 0.96 28.98 20.94
CA LEU A 486 1.21 30.14 21.79
C LEU A 486 2.58 30.71 21.49
N LYS A 487 2.60 32.01 21.19
CA LYS A 487 3.83 32.74 20.91
C LYS A 487 4.29 33.50 22.15
N PHE A 488 5.51 33.21 22.60
CA PHE A 488 6.15 33.83 23.75
C PHE A 488 7.28 34.71 23.27
N SER A 489 7.20 36.02 23.51
CA SER A 489 8.17 37.00 23.01
C SER A 489 8.79 37.81 24.14
N ALA A 490 10.11 37.95 24.12
CA ALA A 490 10.83 38.93 24.92
C ALA A 490 11.09 40.26 24.18
N LEU A 491 10.61 40.37 22.93
CA LEU A 491 10.71 41.59 22.11
C LEU A 491 9.50 42.48 22.37
N GLU A 492 9.73 43.77 22.67
CA GLU A 492 8.68 44.78 22.96
C GLU A 492 7.70 45.03 21.80
N GLU A 493 8.11 44.74 20.55
CA GLU A 493 7.34 45.05 19.34
C GLU A 493 6.81 43.81 18.60
N SER A 494 6.66 42.65 19.26
CA SER A 494 6.14 41.46 18.58
C SER A 494 4.62 41.56 18.36
N GLU A 495 4.21 41.97 17.16
CA GLU A 495 2.80 42.23 16.76
C GLU A 495 1.84 41.04 16.95
N ASN A 496 2.35 39.83 17.19
CA ASN A 496 1.55 38.60 17.32
C ASN A 496 1.93 37.77 18.55
N ALA A 497 2.59 38.35 19.55
CA ALA A 497 2.90 37.63 20.78
C ALA A 497 1.61 37.37 21.58
N SER A 498 1.40 36.12 21.97
CA SER A 498 0.35 35.76 22.93
C SER A 498 0.70 36.29 24.32
N PHE A 499 2.00 36.29 24.65
CA PHE A 499 2.52 36.80 25.91
C PHE A 499 3.79 37.63 25.67
N MET A 500 3.77 38.85 26.21
CA MET A 500 4.91 39.74 26.28
C MET A 500 5.66 39.48 27.58
N LEU A 501 6.95 39.17 27.49
CA LEU A 501 7.77 38.70 28.60
C LEU A 501 8.97 39.64 28.83
N SER A 502 9.37 39.80 30.08
CA SER A 502 10.66 40.39 30.42
C SER A 502 11.79 39.46 29.96
N PRO A 503 12.83 39.97 29.27
CA PRO A 503 13.98 39.18 28.88
C PRO A 503 14.68 38.52 30.08
N ALA A 504 15.12 37.27 29.90
CA ALA A 504 15.87 36.49 30.90
C ALA A 504 15.15 36.21 32.24
N GLU A 505 13.87 36.56 32.38
CA GLU A 505 13.04 36.15 33.50
C GLU A 505 12.49 34.73 33.28
N SER A 506 12.31 33.98 34.37
CA SER A 506 11.74 32.64 34.31
C SER A 506 10.24 32.69 34.55
N TYR A 507 9.49 32.08 33.64
CA TYR A 507 8.04 31.98 33.71
C TYR A 507 7.64 30.53 33.89
N SER A 508 6.62 30.29 34.71
CA SER A 508 5.98 28.99 34.80
C SER A 508 4.54 29.10 34.32
N GLY A 509 4.00 28.02 33.78
CA GLY A 509 2.64 28.00 33.29
C GLY A 509 2.02 26.61 33.29
N VAL A 510 0.70 26.61 33.29
CA VAL A 510 -0.11 25.41 33.16
C VAL A 510 -1.04 25.59 31.97
N MET A 511 -0.96 24.65 31.05
CA MET A 511 -1.81 24.60 29.86
C MET A 511 -2.72 23.38 29.95
N THR A 512 -4.02 23.60 29.83
CA THR A 512 -5.02 22.53 29.91
C THR A 512 -5.72 22.40 28.57
N PHE A 513 -5.72 21.20 27.99
CA PHE A 513 -6.43 20.86 26.76
C PHE A 513 -7.43 19.74 27.06
N ILE A 514 -8.73 20.07 27.02
CA ILE A 514 -9.83 19.12 27.24
C ILE A 514 -10.88 19.29 26.14
N GLY A 515 -11.01 18.29 25.29
CA GLY A 515 -11.85 18.34 24.10
C GLY A 515 -11.39 19.46 23.16
N SER A 516 -12.31 20.32 22.75
CA SER A 516 -12.00 21.54 21.99
C SER A 516 -11.68 22.76 22.87
N SER A 517 -11.77 22.64 24.20
CA SER A 517 -11.49 23.76 25.11
C SER A 517 -10.02 23.72 25.53
N TRP A 518 -9.39 24.89 25.57
CA TRP A 518 -8.06 25.00 26.12
C TRP A 518 -7.80 26.34 26.81
N THR A 519 -6.95 26.30 27.82
CA THR A 519 -6.54 27.46 28.62
C THR A 519 -5.04 27.42 28.86
N CYS A 520 -4.44 28.60 29.03
CA CYS A 520 -3.06 28.74 29.46
C CYS A 520 -2.98 29.80 30.57
N GLU A 521 -2.46 29.39 31.71
CA GLU A 521 -2.21 30.24 32.87
C GLU A 521 -0.70 30.39 33.03
N LEU A 522 -0.19 31.63 33.03
CA LEU A 522 1.21 31.92 33.33
C LEU A 522 1.33 32.55 34.73
N SER A 523 2.46 32.32 35.40
CA SER A 523 2.73 32.84 36.75
C SER A 523 2.79 34.38 36.84
N ALA A 524 2.89 35.08 35.72
CA ALA A 524 3.08 36.53 35.65
C ALA A 524 1.89 37.28 35.00
N GLY A 525 0.70 36.70 34.94
CA GLY A 525 -0.45 37.37 34.34
C GLY A 525 -1.79 36.71 34.62
N ASP A 526 -2.85 37.32 34.09
CA ASP A 526 -4.19 36.75 34.13
C ASP A 526 -4.29 35.50 33.23
N PRO A 527 -5.17 34.54 33.58
CA PRO A 527 -5.45 33.39 32.73
C PRO A 527 -5.86 33.81 31.32
N VAL A 528 -5.20 33.27 30.30
CA VAL A 528 -5.65 33.45 28.92
C VAL A 528 -6.54 32.28 28.56
N THR A 529 -7.84 32.55 28.50
CA THR A 529 -8.80 31.62 27.90
C THR A 529 -8.78 31.84 26.39
N MET A 530 -8.47 30.78 25.66
CA MET A 530 -8.34 30.83 24.21
C MET A 530 -9.65 30.45 23.53
N GLU A 531 -9.77 30.78 22.24
CA GLU A 531 -10.95 30.37 21.45
C GLU A 531 -11.08 28.83 21.41
N LYS A 532 -12.32 28.35 21.33
CA LYS A 532 -12.61 26.92 21.16
C LYS A 532 -11.91 26.43 19.88
N VAL A 533 -11.12 25.37 20.00
CA VAL A 533 -10.47 24.69 18.86
C VAL A 533 -11.55 24.31 17.84
N LYS A 534 -11.36 24.73 16.59
CA LYS A 534 -12.29 24.44 15.50
C LYS A 534 -12.26 22.95 15.19
N TRP A 535 -13.40 22.40 14.78
CA TRP A 535 -13.50 20.99 14.40
C TRP A 535 -12.58 20.60 13.23
N SER A 536 -12.14 21.57 12.42
CA SER A 536 -11.20 21.39 11.31
C SER A 536 -9.72 21.42 11.73
N GLN A 537 -9.42 21.79 12.97
CA GLN A 537 -8.07 21.82 13.51
C GLN A 537 -7.68 20.46 14.12
N SER A 538 -6.38 20.26 14.31
CA SER A 538 -5.85 19.03 14.89
C SER A 538 -6.31 18.84 16.33
N ARG A 539 -6.90 17.67 16.60
CA ARG A 539 -7.40 17.31 17.94
C ARG A 539 -6.48 16.37 18.71
N LYS A 540 -5.44 15.86 18.07
CA LYS A 540 -4.42 15.01 18.71
C LYS A 540 -3.06 15.25 18.07
N GLY A 541 -2.00 15.07 18.84
CA GLY A 541 -0.66 15.20 18.29
C GLY A 541 0.42 15.39 19.33
N GLY A 542 1.63 15.68 18.86
CA GLY A 542 2.75 16.03 19.73
C GLY A 542 2.63 17.44 20.31
N ILE A 543 3.56 17.75 21.22
CA ILE A 543 3.89 19.11 21.61
C ILE A 543 5.16 19.48 20.86
N GLY A 544 5.22 20.69 20.32
CA GLY A 544 6.34 21.13 19.51
C GLY A 544 6.70 22.56 19.82
N ILE A 545 7.97 22.84 19.62
CA ILE A 545 8.61 24.09 19.96
C ILE A 545 9.27 24.57 18.69
N LEU A 546 8.78 25.70 18.19
CA LEU A 546 9.33 26.40 17.05
C LEU A 546 10.22 27.53 17.58
N VAL A 547 11.47 27.52 17.14
CA VAL A 547 12.52 28.46 17.56
C VAL A 547 13.01 29.19 16.32
N PRO A 548 12.72 30.50 16.16
CA PRO A 548 13.22 31.30 15.05
C PRO A 548 14.75 31.33 14.99
N PRO A 549 15.34 31.77 13.87
CA PRO A 549 16.78 31.93 13.76
C PRO A 549 17.34 32.78 14.90
N GLU A 550 18.52 32.40 15.40
CA GLU A 550 19.25 33.12 16.45
C GLU A 550 18.57 33.22 17.82
N ALA A 551 17.38 32.64 18.01
CA ALA A 551 16.68 32.62 19.30
C ALA A 551 17.31 31.62 20.27
N GLU A 552 17.25 31.93 21.57
CA GLU A 552 17.73 31.02 22.63
C GLU A 552 16.69 30.90 23.73
N VAL A 553 16.31 29.67 24.03
CA VAL A 553 15.28 29.34 25.01
C VAL A 553 15.78 28.23 25.92
N LYS A 554 15.49 28.36 27.20
CA LYS A 554 15.75 27.34 28.20
C LYS A 554 14.45 26.90 28.83
N ILE A 555 14.17 25.60 28.83
CA ILE A 555 13.00 25.00 29.48
C ILE A 555 13.49 24.16 30.65
N THR A 556 13.16 24.56 31.87
CA THR A 556 13.62 23.93 33.12
C THR A 556 12.63 22.91 33.66
N ARG A 557 11.36 23.00 33.26
CA ARG A 557 10.31 22.07 33.65
C ARG A 557 9.40 21.84 32.46
N MET A 558 9.09 20.58 32.17
CA MET A 558 8.03 20.24 31.22
C MET A 558 7.45 18.88 31.60
N LYS A 559 6.27 18.89 32.20
CA LYS A 559 5.59 17.69 32.69
C LYS A 559 4.20 17.64 32.10
N ILE A 560 3.74 16.44 31.77
CA ILE A 560 2.40 16.24 31.20
C ILE A 560 1.60 15.21 31.99
N ARG A 561 0.31 15.49 32.18
CA ARG A 561 -0.71 14.51 32.56
C ARG A 561 -1.52 14.19 31.32
N SER A 562 -1.37 12.99 30.78
CA SER A 562 -2.25 12.50 29.71
C SER A 562 -3.57 12.04 30.34
N LEU A 563 -4.67 12.70 29.98
CA LEU A 563 -6.00 12.41 30.53
C LEU A 563 -6.75 11.38 29.69
N ARG A 564 -6.53 11.41 28.38
CA ARG A 564 -7.00 10.40 27.43
C ARG A 564 -5.81 9.63 26.88
N GLN A 565 -5.69 8.37 27.27
CA GLN A 565 -4.73 7.46 26.66
C GLN A 565 -5.10 7.30 25.19
N SER A 566 -4.16 7.55 24.30
CA SER A 566 -4.25 7.10 22.92
C SER A 566 -4.24 5.57 22.95
N GLY A 567 -5.32 4.94 22.51
CA GLY A 567 -5.35 3.49 22.35
C GLY A 567 -4.10 3.05 21.60
N THR A 568 -3.31 2.16 22.20
CA THR A 568 -2.21 1.49 21.50
C THR A 568 -2.85 0.57 20.49
N ASN A 569 -3.10 1.08 19.28
CA ASN A 569 -3.54 0.27 18.16
C ASN A 569 -2.48 -0.74 17.75
#